data_AF-A0AA90YRC2-F1
#
_entry.id   AF-A0AA90YRC2-F1
#
_cell.length_a   1.000
_cell.length_b   1.000
_cell.length_c   1.000
_cell.angle_alpha   90.00
_cell.angle_beta   90.00
_cell.angle_gamma   90.00
#
_symmetry.space_group_name_H-M   'P 1'
#
loop_
_entity.id
_entity.type
_entity.pdbx_description
1 polymer ?
#
loop_
_entity_poly.entity_id
_entity_poly.type
_entity_poly.pdbx_seq_one_letter_code
_entity_poly.pdbx_strand_id
1 'polypeptide(L)'
;MSVIDMPLRLPIWQRLFFAIPVFGWLARDAVNAKAEDLYYTTAAIFSMWGCSIMLFGLPGLYIPALMMVPLMFLILILISRG
;
A
#
# COMPACT_ATOMS: atom_id res chain seq x y z
N MET A 1 -4.36 19.95 31.28
CA MET A 1 -4.15 19.24 30.01
C MET A 1 -3.57 20.23 29.03
N SER A 2 -2.25 20.21 28.88
CA SER A 2 -1.46 21.20 28.13
C SER A 2 -1.25 20.74 26.68
N VAL A 3 -1.37 21.67 25.74
CA VAL A 3 -1.31 21.51 24.27
C VAL A 3 0.07 20.99 23.74
N ILE A 4 0.98 20.60 24.63
CA ILE A 4 2.35 20.14 24.34
C ILE A 4 2.58 18.65 24.56
N ASP A 5 1.56 17.86 24.94
CA ASP A 5 1.65 16.39 24.99
C ASP A 5 1.55 15.78 23.58
N MET A 6 2.37 16.26 22.64
CA MET A 6 2.58 15.61 21.36
C MET A 6 3.52 14.42 21.60
N PRO A 7 3.15 13.16 21.34
CA PRO A 7 4.10 12.06 21.40
C PRO A 7 5.25 12.32 20.42
N LEU A 8 6.36 12.77 20.99
CA LEU A 8 7.61 13.12 20.34
C LEU A 8 8.27 11.83 19.83
N ARG A 9 8.14 11.59 18.51
CA ARG A 9 8.74 10.54 17.68
C ARG A 9 7.79 9.40 17.27
N LEU A 10 7.19 9.58 16.10
CA LEU A 10 6.81 8.44 15.27
C LEU A 10 8.10 7.75 14.77
N PRO A 11 8.19 6.41 14.83
CA PRO A 11 9.36 5.66 14.39
C PRO A 11 9.74 6.02 12.95
N ILE A 12 11.03 6.04 12.64
CA ILE A 12 11.57 6.39 11.30
C ILE A 12 10.86 5.62 10.17
N TRP A 13 10.50 4.36 10.44
CA TRP A 13 9.72 3.51 9.55
C TRP A 13 8.34 4.09 9.22
N GLN A 14 7.61 4.61 10.20
CA GLN A 14 6.28 5.19 10.01
C GLN A 14 6.36 6.51 9.23
N ARG A 15 7.40 7.33 9.47
CA ARG A 15 7.64 8.54 8.68
C ARG A 15 8.00 8.22 7.22
N LEU A 16 8.75 7.14 6.99
CA LEU A 16 9.09 6.68 5.64
C LEU A 16 7.86 6.13 4.90
N PHE A 17 7.01 5.35 5.60
CA PHE A 17 5.73 4.87 5.05
C PHE A 17 4.75 6.02 4.75
N PHE A 18 4.65 7.03 5.62
CA PHE A 18 3.81 8.22 5.40
C PHE A 18 4.37 9.19 4.36
N ALA A 19 5.67 9.13 4.04
CA ALA A 19 6.29 9.98 3.03
C ALA A 19 6.05 9.47 1.59
N ILE A 20 5.65 8.21 1.42
CA ILE A 20 5.29 7.70 0.09
C ILE A 20 3.80 8.02 -0.13
N PRO A 21 3.45 8.97 -1.01
CA PRO A 21 2.09 9.52 -1.09
C PRO A 21 1.00 8.46 -1.37
N VAL A 22 1.34 7.36 -2.02
CA VAL A 22 0.42 6.24 -2.27
C VAL A 22 0.22 5.35 -1.03
N PHE A 23 1.29 5.02 -0.30
CA PHE A 23 1.21 4.16 0.89
C PHE A 23 0.80 4.92 2.15
N GLY A 24 1.13 6.21 2.25
CA GLY A 24 0.76 7.07 3.38
C GLY A 24 -0.73 7.41 3.42
N TRP A 25 -1.40 7.47 2.27
CA TRP A 25 -2.86 7.54 2.19
C TRP A 25 -3.50 6.22 2.63
N LEU A 26 -3.05 5.11 2.05
CA LEU A 26 -3.54 3.77 2.40
C LEU A 26 -3.37 3.41 3.88
N ALA A 27 -2.22 3.78 4.47
CA ALA A 27 -1.92 3.54 5.88
C ALA A 27 -2.76 4.43 6.81
N ARG A 28 -3.14 5.65 6.37
CA ARG A 28 -4.03 6.54 7.13
C ARG A 28 -5.44 5.97 7.18
N ASP A 29 -5.94 5.45 6.06
CA ASP A 29 -7.29 4.88 5.97
C ASP A 29 -7.38 3.53 6.69
N ALA A 30 -6.31 2.71 6.63
CA ALA A 30 -6.25 1.45 7.38
C ALA A 30 -6.24 1.63 8.91
N VAL A 31 -5.59 2.69 9.42
CA VAL A 31 -5.51 2.97 10.87
C VAL A 31 -6.81 3.56 11.42
N ASN A 32 -7.58 4.27 10.58
CA ASN A 32 -8.87 4.86 10.96
C ASN A 32 -10.10 4.04 10.50
N ALA A 33 -9.87 2.83 9.99
CA ALA A 33 -10.84 2.04 9.23
C ALA A 33 -12.12 1.74 10.03
N LYS A 34 -13.18 2.47 9.70
CA LYS A 34 -14.58 2.05 9.86
C LYS A 34 -14.96 1.28 8.59
N ALA A 35 -15.88 0.31 8.67
CA ALA A 35 -16.14 -0.63 7.56
C ALA A 35 -16.47 0.05 6.20
N GLU A 36 -17.01 1.27 6.22
CA GLU A 36 -17.27 2.11 5.05
C GLU A 36 -15.99 2.59 4.31
N ASP A 37 -14.87 2.76 5.00
CA ASP A 37 -13.65 3.40 4.46
C ASP A 37 -12.79 2.45 3.61
N LEU A 38 -12.86 1.14 3.90
CA LEU A 38 -12.20 0.09 3.12
C LEU A 38 -12.72 0.02 1.67
N TYR A 39 -14.00 0.33 1.47
CA TYR A 39 -14.60 0.34 0.13
C TYR A 39 -14.02 1.47 -0.72
N TYR A 40 -13.91 2.69 -0.17
CA TYR A 40 -13.31 3.83 -0.86
C TYR A 40 -11.83 3.60 -1.18
N THR A 41 -11.09 3.00 -0.25
CA THR A 41 -9.68 2.63 -0.45
C THR A 41 -9.52 1.65 -1.62
N THR A 42 -10.34 0.60 -1.65
CA THR A 42 -10.28 -0.41 -2.71
C THR A 42 -10.68 0.17 -4.06
N ALA A 43 -11.74 0.99 -4.10
CA ALA A 43 -12.18 1.67 -5.32
C ALA A 43 -11.10 2.61 -5.89
N ALA A 44 -10.38 3.35 -5.04
CA ALA A 44 -9.29 4.23 -5.46
C ALA A 44 -8.11 3.43 -6.08
N ILE A 45 -7.73 2.31 -5.47
CA ILE A 45 -6.67 1.43 -6.02
C ILE A 45 -7.07 0.90 -7.40
N PHE A 46 -8.31 0.40 -7.54
CA PHE A 46 -8.81 -0.10 -8.83
C PHE A 46 -8.89 1.00 -9.88
N SER A 47 -9.29 2.21 -9.50
CA SER A 47 -9.30 3.36 -10.40
C SER A 47 -7.88 3.74 -10.86
N MET A 48 -6.92 3.82 -9.94
CA MET A 48 -5.51 4.07 -10.29
C MET A 48 -4.94 2.99 -11.21
N TRP A 49 -5.28 1.71 -10.97
CA TRP A 49 -4.87 0.62 -11.84
C TRP A 49 -5.52 0.73 -13.23
N GLY A 50 -6.81 1.06 -13.31
CA GLY A 50 -7.49 1.36 -14.56
C GLY A 50 -6.82 2.49 -15.35
N CYS A 51 -6.43 3.58 -14.67
CA CYS A 51 -5.66 4.66 -15.29
C CYS A 51 -4.30 4.17 -15.83
N SER A 52 -3.61 3.27 -15.12
CA SER A 52 -2.36 2.66 -15.60
C SER A 52 -2.57 1.87 -16.88
N ILE A 53 -3.66 1.11 -16.98
CA ILE A 53 -4.02 0.38 -18.22
C ILE A 53 -4.31 1.35 -19.36
N MET A 54 -5.01 2.47 -19.12
CA MET A 54 -5.31 3.45 -20.17
C MET A 54 -4.07 4.21 -20.64
N LEU A 55 -3.13 4.52 -19.72
CA LEU A 55 -1.92 5.27 -20.05
C LEU A 55 -0.83 4.42 -20.70
N PHE A 56 -0.64 3.20 -20.20
CA PHE A 56 0.46 2.32 -20.61
C PHE A 56 0.02 1.11 -21.43
N GLY A 57 -1.28 0.86 -21.56
CA GLY A 57 -1.83 -0.27 -22.32
C GLY A 57 -1.60 -1.62 -21.65
N LEU A 58 -1.21 -2.61 -22.46
CA LEU A 58 -0.90 -3.98 -22.00
C LEU A 58 0.10 -4.02 -20.83
N PRO A 59 1.22 -3.25 -20.83
CA PRO A 59 2.10 -3.16 -19.68
C PRO A 59 1.40 -2.88 -18.35
N GLY A 60 0.45 -1.93 -18.31
CA GLY A 60 -0.30 -1.59 -17.10
C GLY A 60 -1.14 -2.76 -16.56
N LEU A 61 -1.63 -3.61 -17.46
CA LEU A 61 -2.38 -4.82 -17.11
C LEU A 61 -1.46 -5.94 -16.61
N TYR A 62 -0.26 -6.09 -17.18
CA TYR A 62 0.68 -7.16 -16.82
C TYR A 62 1.52 -6.90 -15.56
N ILE A 63 1.59 -5.66 -15.05
CA ILE A 63 2.38 -5.32 -13.84
C ILE A 63 2.03 -6.21 -12.63
N PRO A 64 0.76 -6.43 -12.24
CA PRO A 64 0.43 -7.32 -11.13
C PRO A 64 0.93 -8.76 -11.34
N ALA A 65 0.81 -9.28 -12.56
CA ALA A 65 1.30 -10.62 -12.91
C ALA A 65 2.84 -10.70 -12.85
N LEU A 66 3.54 -9.66 -13.30
CA LEU A 66 4.99 -9.57 -13.21
C LEU A 66 5.47 -9.50 -11.76
N MET A 67 4.77 -8.77 -10.89
CA MET A 67 5.08 -8.69 -9.46
C MET A 67 4.83 -10.01 -8.72
N MET A 68 3.94 -10.86 -9.22
CA MET A 68 3.77 -12.21 -8.67
C MET A 68 5.00 -13.09 -8.87
N VAL A 69 5.86 -12.83 -9.86
CA VAL A 69 7.08 -13.64 -10.09
C VAL A 69 8.03 -13.61 -8.90
N PRO A 70 8.56 -12.45 -8.43
CA PRO A 70 9.41 -12.41 -7.25
C PRO A 70 8.66 -12.85 -5.99
N LEU A 71 7.35 -12.62 -5.89
CA LEU A 71 6.53 -13.09 -4.77
C LEU A 71 6.53 -14.63 -4.68
N MET A 72 6.31 -15.32 -5.81
CA MET A 72 6.35 -16.77 -5.86
C MET A 72 7.76 -17.30 -5.54
N PHE A 73 8.82 -16.65 -6.01
CA PHE A 73 10.18 -17.00 -5.59
C PHE A 73 10.37 -16.87 -4.08
N LEU A 74 9.90 -15.78 -3.46
CA LEU A 74 9.96 -15.61 -2.01
C LEU A 74 9.17 -16.70 -1.27
N ILE A 75 7.97 -17.04 -1.74
CA ILE A 75 7.14 -18.10 -1.17
C ILE A 75 7.88 -19.44 -1.26
N LEU A 76 8.42 -19.78 -2.44
CA LEU A 76 9.18 -21.01 -2.64
C LEU A 76 10.41 -21.07 -1.74
N ILE A 77 11.15 -19.97 -1.61
CA ILE A 77 12.29 -19.89 -0.69
C ILE A 77 11.84 -20.09 0.75
N LEU A 78 10.73 -19.44 1.16
CA LEU A 78 10.21 -19.53 2.52
C LEU A 78 9.79 -20.97 2.87
N ILE A 79 9.08 -21.65 1.96
CA ILE A 79 8.66 -23.04 2.13
C ILE A 79 9.87 -23.98 2.10
N SER A 80 10.87 -23.70 1.26
CA SER A 80 12.09 -24.51 1.17
C SER A 80 13.02 -24.37 2.39
N ARG A 81 12.73 -23.43 3.31
CA ARG A 81 13.52 -23.21 4.53
C ARG A 81 13.13 -24.10 5.71
N GLY A 82 12.08 -24.92 5.58
CA GLY A 82 11.63 -25.87 6.60
C GLY A 82 10.64 -25.26 7.59
#